data_AF-A0A7X1NT43-F1
#
_entry.id   AF-A0A7X1NT43-F1
#
_cell.length_a   1.000
_cell.length_b   1.000
_cell.length_c   1.000
_cell.angle_alpha   90.00
_cell.angle_beta   90.00
_cell.angle_gamma   90.00
#
_symmetry.space_group_name_H-M   'P 1'
#
loop_
_entity.id
_entity.type
_entity.pdbx_description
1 polymer ?
#
loop_
_entity_poly.entity_id
_entity_poly.type
_entity_poly.pdbx_seq_one_letter_code
_entity_poly.pdbx_strand_id
1 'polypeptide(L)'
;MTYPQVKDLLAAPFPAARVAWKPQTISRDRSSALMVAFVDARTVMERLDAVCPGEWAFDVKLFPGQPPTARGRLTVLGLTRSDVGEAGEGEAGTLKAAASDALKRCAVHFGVGRYLYDLPRMWVAWDEARRAPVDPPRLPDWALPEEERTPGAAHVLGALEALRAGLPQDVGRLREVYRHLRAALDAAERAEAAPESAAG
;
A
#
# COMPACT_ATOMS: atom_id res chain seq x y z
N MET A 1 9.06 3.35 -22.34
CA MET A 1 8.44 4.24 -21.34
C MET A 1 9.54 5.04 -20.67
N THR A 2 9.37 6.33 -20.40
CA THR A 2 10.39 7.15 -19.74
C THR A 2 9.92 7.53 -18.33
N TYR A 3 10.85 7.86 -17.43
CA TYR A 3 10.49 8.23 -16.06
C TYR A 3 9.47 9.40 -15.96
N PRO A 4 9.60 10.50 -16.74
CA PRO A 4 8.59 11.55 -16.72
C PRO A 4 7.16 11.06 -17.02
N GLN A 5 7.00 10.01 -17.85
CA GLN A 5 5.70 9.45 -18.20
C GLN A 5 5.06 8.63 -17.06
N VAL A 6 5.87 8.08 -16.14
CA VAL A 6 5.39 7.21 -15.05
C VAL A 6 5.52 7.77 -13.66
N LYS A 7 6.18 8.93 -13.52
CA LYS A 7 6.47 9.55 -12.23
C LYS A 7 5.21 9.65 -11.36
N ASP A 8 4.09 10.03 -11.95
CA ASP A 8 2.84 10.21 -11.20
C ASP A 8 2.21 8.87 -10.81
N LEU A 9 2.36 7.81 -11.61
CA LEU A 9 1.95 6.44 -11.26
C LEU A 9 2.81 5.87 -10.12
N LEU A 10 4.11 6.14 -10.11
CA LEU A 10 5.03 5.78 -9.02
C LEU A 10 4.70 6.56 -7.74
N ALA A 11 4.34 7.83 -7.87
CA ALA A 11 4.01 8.71 -6.75
C ALA A 11 2.58 8.56 -6.22
N ALA A 12 1.71 7.83 -6.92
CA ALA A 12 0.32 7.70 -6.54
C ALA A 12 0.17 7.07 -5.14
N PRO A 13 -0.84 7.50 -4.35
CA PRO A 13 -1.08 7.00 -3.01
C PRO A 13 -1.18 5.47 -2.93
N PHE A 14 -0.88 4.95 -1.74
CA PHE A 14 -1.04 3.52 -1.46
C PHE A 14 -2.41 3.29 -0.83
N PRO A 15 -3.06 2.14 -1.10
CA PRO A 15 -4.22 1.70 -0.33
C PRO A 15 -3.95 1.79 1.17
N ALA A 16 -4.92 2.24 1.97
CA ALA A 16 -4.73 2.43 3.41
C ALA A 16 -4.22 1.16 4.10
N ALA A 17 -4.68 -0.01 3.65
CA ALA A 17 -4.28 -1.32 4.17
C ALA A 17 -2.79 -1.65 3.95
N ARG A 18 -2.11 -0.98 3.00
CA ARG A 18 -0.66 -1.15 2.74
C ARG A 18 0.19 -0.16 3.51
N VAL A 19 -0.42 0.84 4.15
CA VAL A 19 0.26 1.84 4.97
C VAL A 19 0.18 1.45 6.44
N ALA A 20 1.34 1.24 7.05
CA ALA A 20 1.46 0.92 8.45
C ALA A 20 1.94 2.14 9.25
N TRP A 21 1.70 2.11 10.56
CA TRP A 21 2.15 3.15 11.49
C TRP A 21 3.15 2.58 12.47
N LYS A 22 4.22 3.34 12.75
CA LYS A 22 5.19 3.00 13.79
C LYS A 22 5.43 4.20 14.71
N PRO A 23 5.78 3.95 15.99
CA PRO A 23 6.23 5.03 16.86
C PRO A 23 7.58 5.57 16.36
N GLN A 24 7.69 6.89 16.22
CA GLN A 24 8.96 7.57 16.02
C GLN A 24 9.53 8.09 17.35
N THR A 25 8.66 8.57 18.24
CA THR A 25 9.04 9.07 19.55
C THR A 25 7.96 8.70 20.55
N ILE A 26 8.35 8.13 21.68
CA ILE A 26 7.44 7.85 22.80
C ILE A 26 7.64 8.96 23.84
N SER A 27 6.56 9.47 24.42
CA SER A 27 6.62 10.51 25.46
C SER A 27 7.37 10.02 26.69
N ARG A 28 7.87 10.96 27.51
CA ARG A 28 8.67 10.62 28.69
C ARG A 28 7.89 9.80 29.72
N ASP A 29 6.61 10.11 29.89
CA ASP A 29 5.66 9.37 30.74
C ASP A 29 5.10 8.11 30.06
N ARG A 30 5.50 7.84 28.82
CA ARG A 30 5.12 6.68 28.00
C ARG A 30 3.61 6.52 27.79
N SER A 31 2.85 7.61 27.90
CA SER A 31 1.40 7.64 27.70
C SER A 31 0.99 7.95 26.25
N SER A 32 1.91 8.49 25.45
CA SER A 32 1.66 8.86 24.07
C SER A 32 2.86 8.61 23.17
N ALA A 33 2.61 8.47 21.86
CA ALA A 33 3.64 8.30 20.86
C ALA A 33 3.36 9.17 19.64
N LEU A 34 4.42 9.81 19.14
CA LEU A 34 4.43 10.40 17.81
C LEU A 34 4.50 9.29 16.78
N MET A 35 3.46 9.16 15.97
CA MET A 35 3.35 8.12 14.96
C MET A 35 3.82 8.62 13.60
N VAL A 36 4.49 7.75 12.86
CA VAL A 36 4.87 7.99 11.46
C VAL A 36 4.37 6.85 10.59
N ALA A 37 3.83 7.22 9.43
CA ALA A 37 3.39 6.26 8.43
C ALA A 37 4.59 5.72 7.64
N PHE A 38 4.52 4.45 7.24
CA PHE A 38 5.48 3.84 6.36
C PHE A 38 4.83 2.71 5.56
N VAL A 39 5.47 2.37 4.44
CA VAL A 39 5.19 1.14 3.70
C VAL A 39 6.37 0.20 3.84
N ASP A 40 6.11 -1.11 3.72
CA ASP A 40 7.17 -2.10 3.72
C ASP A 40 7.91 -2.17 2.36
N ALA A 41 9.06 -2.83 2.35
CA ALA A 41 9.86 -2.97 1.13
C ALA A 41 9.11 -3.75 0.02
N ARG A 42 8.24 -4.69 0.38
CA ARG A 42 7.45 -5.48 -0.60
C ARG A 42 6.44 -4.62 -1.33
N THR A 43 5.77 -3.73 -0.62
CA THR A 43 4.85 -2.72 -1.19
C THR A 43 5.56 -1.79 -2.16
N VAL A 44 6.83 -1.43 -1.89
CA VAL A 44 7.65 -0.67 -2.84
C VAL A 44 8.00 -1.50 -4.07
N MET A 45 8.43 -2.76 -3.91
CA MET A 45 8.75 -3.65 -5.03
C MET A 45 7.51 -3.89 -5.91
N GLU A 46 6.35 -4.17 -5.32
CA GLU A 46 5.09 -4.36 -6.05
C GLU A 46 4.70 -3.11 -6.86
N ARG A 47 4.91 -1.90 -6.32
CA ARG A 47 4.70 -0.65 -7.08
C ARG A 47 5.64 -0.55 -8.27
N LEU A 48 6.92 -0.86 -8.07
CA LEU A 48 7.93 -0.83 -9.14
C LEU A 48 7.62 -1.89 -10.22
N ASP A 49 7.20 -3.08 -9.83
CA ASP A 49 6.80 -4.15 -10.75
C ASP A 49 5.53 -3.79 -11.54
N ALA A 50 4.55 -3.17 -10.89
CA ALA A 50 3.30 -2.75 -11.53
C ALA A 50 3.50 -1.62 -12.55
N VAL A 51 4.38 -0.67 -12.27
CA VAL A 51 4.58 0.53 -13.11
C VAL A 51 5.72 0.36 -14.12
N CYS A 52 6.77 -0.36 -13.74
CA CYS A 52 8.02 -0.50 -14.50
C CYS A 52 8.46 -1.98 -14.62
N PRO A 53 7.60 -2.89 -15.12
CA PRO A 53 7.90 -4.33 -15.12
C PRO A 53 9.18 -4.63 -15.90
N GLY A 54 10.17 -5.23 -15.24
CA GLY A 54 11.48 -5.56 -15.82
C GLY A 54 12.41 -4.37 -16.07
N GLU A 55 11.98 -3.15 -15.72
CA GLU A 55 12.69 -1.89 -16.01
C GLU A 55 13.20 -1.21 -14.73
N TRP A 56 13.37 -1.98 -13.66
CA TRP A 56 14.00 -1.52 -12.43
C TRP A 56 15.01 -2.53 -11.89
N ALA A 57 16.04 -2.01 -11.22
CA ALA A 57 17.08 -2.81 -10.57
C ALA A 57 17.53 -2.14 -9.27
N PHE A 58 17.86 -2.94 -8.26
CA PHE A 58 18.34 -2.44 -6.98
C PHE A 58 19.63 -3.14 -6.56
N ASP A 59 20.70 -2.35 -6.49
CA ASP A 59 21.97 -2.77 -5.92
C ASP A 59 22.11 -2.25 -4.49
N VAL A 60 22.62 -3.09 -3.60
CA VAL A 60 22.84 -2.71 -2.21
C VAL A 60 24.24 -3.06 -1.75
N LYS A 61 24.91 -2.08 -1.14
CA LYS A 61 26.16 -2.31 -0.40
C LYS A 61 25.87 -2.25 1.09
N LEU A 62 26.14 -3.35 1.77
CA LEU A 62 25.94 -3.49 3.20
C LEU A 62 27.17 -3.00 3.98
N PHE A 63 26.91 -2.29 5.08
CA PHE A 63 27.93 -1.83 6.02
C PHE A 63 27.58 -2.35 7.42
N PRO A 64 28.29 -3.39 7.89
CA PRO A 64 28.19 -3.84 9.27
C PRO A 64 28.52 -2.70 10.24
N GLY A 65 27.73 -2.58 11.31
CA GLY A 65 27.83 -1.51 12.30
C GLY A 65 26.76 -1.67 13.38
N GLN A 66 26.73 -0.75 14.35
CA GLN A 66 25.69 -0.67 15.36
C GLN A 66 25.15 0.77 15.43
N PRO A 67 24.01 1.08 14.77
CA PRO A 67 23.21 0.18 13.94
C PRO A 67 23.86 -0.10 12.57
N PRO A 68 23.55 -1.24 11.93
CA PRO A 68 24.02 -1.51 10.58
C PRO A 68 23.37 -0.58 9.56
N THR A 69 24.12 -0.23 8.52
CA THR A 69 23.68 0.67 7.44
C THR A 69 23.84 0.01 6.08
N ALA A 70 23.13 0.53 5.08
CA ALA A 70 23.23 0.07 3.71
C ALA A 70 23.15 1.23 2.74
N ARG A 71 24.01 1.25 1.72
CA ARG A 71 23.87 2.19 0.59
C ARG A 71 23.13 1.48 -0.53
N GLY A 72 21.95 2.01 -0.84
CA GLY A 72 21.13 1.56 -1.96
C GLY A 72 21.44 2.33 -3.24
N ARG A 73 21.25 1.66 -4.37
CA ARG A 73 21.26 2.26 -5.71
C ARG A 73 20.09 1.66 -6.47
N LEU A 74 19.03 2.44 -6.63
CA LEU A 74 17.82 2.05 -7.37
C LEU A 74 17.89 2.68 -8.76
N THR A 75 17.82 1.83 -9.77
CA THR A 75 17.68 2.22 -11.17
C THR A 75 16.25 1.95 -11.61
N VAL A 76 15.59 2.95 -12.21
CA VAL A 76 14.24 2.84 -12.78
C VAL A 76 14.27 3.50 -14.15
N LEU A 77 13.93 2.76 -15.21
CA LEU A 77 13.91 3.24 -16.60
C LEU A 77 15.22 3.94 -16.99
N GLY A 78 16.35 3.34 -16.62
CA GLY A 78 17.71 3.84 -16.88
C GLY A 78 18.20 5.00 -15.99
N LEU A 79 17.36 5.53 -15.09
CA LEU A 79 17.75 6.59 -14.15
C LEU A 79 18.09 5.98 -12.81
N THR A 80 19.28 6.31 -12.29
CA THR A 80 19.77 5.76 -11.02
C THR A 80 19.78 6.81 -9.93
N ARG A 81 19.24 6.47 -8.75
CA ARG A 81 19.32 7.29 -7.54
C ARG A 81 19.76 6.46 -6.35
N SER A 82 20.43 7.11 -5.41
CA SER A 82 21.02 6.45 -4.25
C SER A 82 20.63 7.16 -2.97
N ASP A 83 20.47 6.36 -1.92
CA ASP A 83 20.24 6.79 -0.55
C ASP A 83 20.83 5.75 0.41
N VAL A 84 20.84 6.09 1.69
CA VAL A 84 21.35 5.23 2.77
C VAL A 84 20.18 4.79 3.63
N GLY A 85 20.06 3.49 3.84
CA GLY A 85 19.15 2.91 4.82
C GLY A 85 19.86 2.57 6.13
N GLU A 86 19.11 2.64 7.21
CA GLU A 86 19.59 2.32 8.56
C GLU A 86 18.64 1.29 9.19
N ALA A 87 19.22 0.33 9.89
CA ALA A 87 18.43 -0.62 10.66
C ALA A 87 17.95 0.02 11.98
N GLY A 88 16.89 -0.54 12.56
CA GLY A 88 16.48 -0.14 13.91
C GLY A 88 17.47 -0.61 14.98
N GLU A 89 17.21 -0.27 16.24
CA GLU A 89 18.00 -0.76 17.36
C GLU A 89 17.56 -2.17 17.80
N GLY A 90 18.42 -2.83 18.58
CA GLY A 90 18.14 -4.15 19.17
C GLY A 90 17.89 -5.24 18.11
N GLU A 91 16.81 -6.01 18.29
CA GLU A 91 16.43 -7.10 17.38
C GLU A 91 16.12 -6.63 15.94
N ALA A 92 15.80 -5.34 15.76
CA ALA A 92 15.59 -4.74 14.44
C ALA A 92 16.90 -4.34 13.74
N GLY A 93 18.04 -4.42 14.43
CA GLY A 93 19.39 -4.04 13.97
C GLY A 93 20.03 -5.03 13.01
N THR A 94 19.31 -5.44 11.97
CA THR A 94 19.81 -6.42 10.99
C THR A 94 20.25 -5.75 9.69
N LEU A 95 21.25 -6.34 9.02
CA LEU A 95 21.66 -5.92 7.68
C LEU A 95 20.50 -5.95 6.67
N LYS A 96 19.57 -6.90 6.84
CA LYS A 96 18.35 -7.00 6.03
C LYS A 96 17.43 -5.80 6.24
N ALA A 97 17.27 -5.33 7.49
CA ALA A 97 16.49 -4.14 7.79
C ALA A 97 17.11 -2.90 7.14
N ALA A 98 18.43 -2.74 7.24
CA ALA A 98 19.15 -1.63 6.58
C ALA A 98 18.98 -1.67 5.05
N ALA A 99 19.09 -2.84 4.42
CA ALA A 99 18.88 -3.00 2.97
C ALA A 99 17.44 -2.66 2.55
N SER A 100 16.46 -3.12 3.32
CA SER A 100 15.04 -2.82 3.08
C SER A 100 14.76 -1.33 3.23
N ASP A 101 15.39 -0.67 4.20
CA ASP A 101 15.26 0.77 4.38
C ASP A 101 15.93 1.55 3.24
N ALA A 102 17.10 1.10 2.78
CA ALA A 102 17.81 1.71 1.65
C ALA A 102 16.98 1.65 0.37
N LEU A 103 16.30 0.53 0.09
CA LEU A 103 15.38 0.41 -1.05
C LEU A 103 14.25 1.43 -0.97
N LYS A 104 13.53 1.48 0.16
CA LYS A 104 12.41 2.43 0.35
C LYS A 104 12.89 3.86 0.18
N ARG A 105 14.03 4.22 0.77
CA ARG A 105 14.59 5.58 0.69
C ARG A 105 15.03 5.94 -0.72
N CYS A 106 15.65 5.02 -1.46
CA CYS A 106 15.94 5.23 -2.88
C CYS A 106 14.65 5.45 -3.70
N ALA A 107 13.59 4.69 -3.41
CA ALA A 107 12.31 4.78 -4.11
C ALA A 107 11.59 6.11 -3.87
N VAL A 108 11.75 6.73 -2.69
CA VAL A 108 11.21 8.08 -2.38
C VAL A 108 11.69 9.12 -3.39
N HIS A 109 12.94 9.01 -3.88
CA HIS A 109 13.43 9.94 -4.89
C HIS A 109 12.59 9.87 -6.18
N PHE A 110 12.13 8.69 -6.56
CA PHE A 110 11.24 8.48 -7.72
C PHE A 110 9.77 8.80 -7.43
N GLY A 111 9.45 9.25 -6.21
CA GLY A 111 8.10 9.62 -5.77
C GLY A 111 7.39 8.55 -4.94
N VAL A 112 7.88 7.31 -4.94
CA VAL A 112 7.22 6.18 -4.26
C VAL A 112 7.14 6.43 -2.76
N GLY A 113 5.92 6.52 -2.23
CA GLY A 113 5.67 6.78 -0.81
C GLY A 113 6.15 8.14 -0.31
N ARG A 114 6.52 9.07 -1.21
CA ARG A 114 7.02 10.40 -0.83
C ARG A 114 5.97 11.21 -0.07
N TYR A 115 4.70 11.09 -0.46
CA TYR A 115 3.57 11.76 0.19
C TYR A 115 3.41 11.41 1.67
N LEU A 116 3.92 10.25 2.12
CA LEU A 116 3.85 9.84 3.52
C LEU A 116 4.68 10.77 4.43
N TYR A 117 5.68 11.46 3.88
CA TYR A 117 6.46 12.46 4.61
C TYR A 117 5.73 13.79 4.78
N ASP A 118 4.70 14.04 3.97
CA ASP A 118 3.87 15.24 4.02
C ASP A 118 2.69 15.10 5.00
N LEU A 119 2.51 13.90 5.59
CA LEU A 119 1.49 13.65 6.60
C LEU A 119 1.73 14.48 7.87
N PRO A 120 0.66 14.98 8.51
CA PRO A 120 0.79 15.71 9.76
C PRO A 120 1.36 14.81 10.85
N ARG A 121 2.30 15.35 11.63
CA ARG A 121 2.83 14.70 12.82
C ARG A 121 1.76 14.60 13.88
N MET A 122 1.39 13.38 14.26
CA MET A 122 0.30 13.14 15.21
C MET A 122 0.76 12.33 16.42
N TRP A 123 0.45 12.87 17.59
CA TRP A 123 0.59 12.17 18.86
C TRP A 123 -0.70 11.41 19.14
N VAL A 124 -0.57 10.12 19.44
CA VAL A 124 -1.71 9.27 19.83
C VAL A 124 -1.43 8.64 21.19
N ALA A 125 -2.49 8.20 21.87
CA ALA A 125 -2.36 7.43 23.10
C ALA A 125 -1.58 6.13 22.86
N TRP A 126 -0.68 5.79 23.77
CA TRP A 126 0.24 4.67 23.66
C TRP A 126 0.00 3.65 24.77
N ASP A 127 -0.13 2.38 24.39
CA ASP A 127 -0.17 1.24 25.31
C ASP A 127 1.24 0.66 25.43
N GLU A 128 1.90 0.94 26.55
CA GLU A 128 3.26 0.49 26.80
C GLU A 128 3.38 -1.04 26.93
N ALA A 129 2.38 -1.70 27.53
CA ALA A 129 2.41 -3.14 27.72
C ALA A 129 2.34 -3.88 26.37
N ARG A 130 1.54 -3.34 25.43
CA ARG A 130 1.41 -3.88 24.07
C ARG A 130 2.45 -3.33 23.09
N ARG A 131 3.19 -2.29 23.48
CA ARG A 131 4.07 -1.49 22.61
C ARG A 131 3.36 -1.09 21.30
N ALA A 132 2.14 -0.58 21.43
CA ALA A 132 1.28 -0.24 20.30
C ALA A 132 0.42 1.02 20.59
N PRO A 133 -0.01 1.76 19.55
CA PRO A 133 -0.99 2.82 19.75
C PRO A 133 -2.32 2.24 20.21
N VAL A 134 -3.02 2.95 21.11
CA VAL A 134 -4.37 2.55 21.57
C VAL A 134 -5.38 2.67 20.43
N ASP A 135 -5.32 3.78 19.69
CA ASP A 135 -6.05 3.98 18.44
C ASP A 135 -5.04 4.35 17.34
N PRO A 136 -4.88 3.51 16.29
CA PRO A 136 -3.95 3.81 15.22
C PRO A 136 -4.47 5.00 14.39
N PRO A 137 -3.57 5.91 13.97
CA PRO A 137 -3.98 7.02 13.14
C PRO A 137 -4.53 6.55 11.79
N ARG A 138 -5.38 7.39 11.19
CA ARG A 138 -5.94 7.17 9.85
C ARG A 138 -5.30 8.11 8.85
N LEU A 139 -5.18 7.66 7.61
CA LEU A 139 -4.75 8.53 6.52
C LEU A 139 -5.81 9.60 6.25
N PRO A 140 -5.41 10.86 6.01
CA PRO A 140 -6.33 11.89 5.52
C PRO A 140 -6.76 11.60 4.08
N ASP A 141 -7.91 12.11 3.65
CA ASP A 141 -8.50 11.82 2.34
C ASP A 141 -7.56 12.08 1.17
N TRP A 142 -6.78 13.17 1.21
CA TRP A 142 -5.81 13.50 0.16
C TRP A 142 -4.69 12.45 0.00
N ALA A 143 -4.44 11.65 1.04
CA ALA A 143 -3.41 10.62 1.11
C ALA A 143 -3.95 9.21 0.82
N LEU A 144 -5.25 9.07 0.56
CA LEU A 144 -5.88 7.82 0.11
C LEU A 144 -5.81 7.72 -1.43
N PRO A 145 -5.87 6.53 -2.04
CA PRO A 145 -6.09 6.41 -3.48
C PRO A 145 -7.52 6.84 -3.86
N GLU A 146 -7.75 7.22 -5.12
CA GLU A 146 -9.03 7.79 -5.58
C GLU A 146 -10.23 6.87 -5.30
N GLU A 147 -10.02 5.56 -5.44
CA GLU A 147 -11.00 4.54 -5.14
C GLU A 147 -11.40 4.61 -3.66
N GLU A 148 -10.48 4.80 -2.73
CA GLU A 148 -10.79 4.87 -1.29
C GLU A 148 -11.30 6.25 -0.84
N ARG A 149 -11.12 7.30 -1.65
CA ARG A 149 -11.66 8.65 -1.37
C ARG A 149 -13.15 8.78 -1.65
N THR A 150 -13.67 7.99 -2.59
CA THR A 150 -15.03 8.18 -3.08
C THR A 150 -16.02 7.56 -2.08
N PRO A 151 -17.03 8.32 -1.59
CA PRO A 151 -18.02 7.81 -0.63
C PRO A 151 -18.76 6.54 -1.09
N GLY A 152 -18.85 6.32 -2.41
CA GLY A 152 -19.45 5.12 -3.01
C GLY A 152 -18.60 3.85 -2.91
N ALA A 153 -17.27 3.96 -2.81
CA ALA A 153 -16.40 2.79 -2.74
C ALA A 153 -16.46 2.09 -1.38
N ALA A 154 -16.65 2.84 -0.29
CA ALA A 154 -16.96 2.27 1.01
C ALA A 154 -18.28 1.47 0.99
N HIS A 155 -19.29 1.97 0.25
CA HIS A 155 -20.54 1.25 0.04
C HIS A 155 -20.35 -0.01 -0.83
N VAL A 156 -19.56 0.06 -1.90
CA VAL A 156 -19.25 -1.08 -2.76
C VAL A 156 -18.40 -2.13 -2.03
N LEU A 157 -17.37 -1.72 -1.28
CA LEU A 157 -16.54 -2.61 -0.47
C LEU A 157 -17.36 -3.27 0.65
N GLY A 158 -18.20 -2.50 1.34
CA GLY A 158 -19.14 -3.04 2.33
C GLY A 158 -20.15 -4.01 1.72
N ALA A 159 -20.67 -3.72 0.52
CA ALA A 159 -21.53 -4.63 -0.22
C ALA A 159 -20.78 -5.91 -0.64
N LEU A 160 -19.52 -5.80 -1.09
CA LEU A 160 -18.67 -6.93 -1.44
C LEU A 160 -18.31 -7.79 -0.24
N GLU A 161 -18.05 -7.19 0.93
CA GLU A 161 -17.81 -7.91 2.17
C GLU A 161 -19.07 -8.60 2.71
N ALA A 162 -20.23 -7.94 2.63
CA ALA A 162 -21.52 -8.54 2.96
C ALA A 162 -21.86 -9.71 2.02
N LEU A 163 -21.62 -9.55 0.72
CA LEU A 163 -21.71 -10.63 -0.26
C LEU A 163 -20.74 -11.76 0.10
N ARG A 164 -19.48 -11.46 0.41
CA ARG A 164 -18.47 -12.47 0.81
C ARG A 164 -18.86 -13.22 2.08
N ALA A 165 -19.45 -12.55 3.06
CA ALA A 165 -19.93 -13.17 4.30
C ALA A 165 -21.17 -14.05 4.06
N GLY A 166 -22.03 -13.67 3.11
CA GLY A 166 -23.20 -14.46 2.70
C GLY A 166 -22.88 -15.58 1.71
N LEU A 167 -21.70 -15.57 1.07
CA LEU A 167 -21.29 -16.60 0.14
C LEU A 167 -20.99 -17.91 0.90
N PRO A 168 -21.52 -19.05 0.44
CA PRO A 168 -21.22 -20.35 1.03
C PRO A 168 -19.70 -20.59 1.04
N GLN A 169 -19.12 -20.98 2.18
CA GLN A 169 -17.69 -21.36 2.25
C GLN A 169 -17.40 -22.67 1.49
N ASP A 170 -18.45 -23.36 1.04
CA ASP A 170 -18.38 -24.54 0.20
C ASP A 170 -18.16 -24.14 -1.27
N VAL A 171 -16.99 -24.49 -1.79
CA VAL A 171 -16.56 -24.23 -3.18
C VAL A 171 -17.55 -24.80 -4.21
N GLY A 172 -18.25 -25.90 -3.89
CA GLY A 172 -19.27 -26.49 -4.75
C GLY A 172 -20.50 -25.59 -4.91
N ARG A 173 -20.99 -25.04 -3.80
CA ARG A 173 -22.13 -24.09 -3.80
C ARG A 173 -21.76 -22.75 -4.41
N LEU A 174 -20.53 -22.27 -4.19
CA LEU A 174 -19.99 -21.08 -4.85
C LEU A 174 -20.01 -21.20 -6.39
N ARG A 175 -19.62 -22.37 -6.92
CA ARG A 175 -19.67 -22.65 -8.36
C ARG A 175 -21.10 -22.67 -8.91
N GLU A 176 -22.06 -23.09 -8.10
CA GLU A 176 -23.48 -23.10 -8.46
C GLU A 176 -24.06 -21.68 -8.47
N VAL A 177 -23.80 -20.89 -7.43
CA VAL A 177 -24.17 -19.47 -7.37
C VAL A 177 -23.57 -18.69 -8.55
N TYR A 178 -22.27 -18.89 -8.85
CA TYR A 178 -21.63 -18.26 -9.99
C TYR A 178 -22.30 -18.65 -11.33
N ARG A 179 -22.69 -19.92 -11.50
CA ARG A 179 -23.39 -20.40 -12.71
C ARG A 179 -24.72 -19.67 -12.91
N HIS A 180 -25.49 -19.51 -11.83
CA HIS A 180 -26.79 -18.83 -11.87
C HIS A 180 -26.63 -17.33 -12.09
N LEU A 181 -25.67 -16.69 -11.42
CA LEU A 181 -25.41 -15.25 -11.58
C LEU A 181 -25.00 -14.93 -13.02
N ARG A 182 -24.12 -15.75 -13.60
CA ARG A 182 -23.68 -15.61 -14.98
C ARG A 182 -24.85 -15.77 -15.97
N ALA A 183 -25.68 -16.79 -15.78
CA ALA A 183 -26.86 -16.99 -16.62
C ALA A 183 -27.86 -15.82 -16.55
N ALA A 184 -28.01 -15.21 -15.37
CA ALA A 184 -28.86 -14.04 -15.17
C ALA A 184 -28.30 -12.78 -15.83
N LEU A 185 -26.98 -12.54 -15.72
CA LEU A 185 -26.30 -11.43 -16.38
C LEU A 185 -26.36 -11.58 -17.91
N ASP A 186 -26.07 -12.77 -18.44
CA ASP A 186 -26.18 -13.05 -19.88
C ASP A 186 -27.64 -12.87 -20.38
N ALA A 187 -28.64 -13.09 -19.52
CA ALA A 187 -30.05 -12.85 -19.86
C ALA A 187 -30.40 -11.35 -19.83
N ALA A 188 -29.86 -10.59 -18.88
CA ALA A 188 -30.04 -9.15 -18.78
C ALA A 188 -29.38 -8.41 -19.97
N GLU A 189 -28.15 -8.80 -20.34
CA GLU A 189 -27.47 -8.26 -21.53
C GLU A 189 -28.25 -8.54 -22.82
N ARG A 190 -28.89 -9.71 -22.93
CA ARG A 190 -29.77 -10.04 -24.06
C ARG A 190 -31.07 -9.26 -24.06
N ALA A 191 -31.61 -8.91 -22.89
CA ALA A 191 -32.80 -8.08 -22.77
C ALA A 191 -32.51 -6.61 -23.14
N GLU A 192 -31.33 -6.09 -22.78
CA GLU A 192 -30.88 -4.76 -23.21
C GLU A 192 -30.52 -4.70 -24.71
N ALA A 193 -30.06 -5.82 -25.28
CA ALA A 193 -29.73 -5.91 -26.71
C ALA A 193 -30.94 -6.19 -27.64
N ALA A 194 -32.14 -6.37 -27.09
CA ALA A 194 -33.35 -6.57 -27.89
C ALA A 194 -33.84 -5.22 -28.44
N PRO A 195 -33.88 -5.01 -29.77
CA PRO A 195 -34.43 -3.77 -30.32
C PRO A 195 -35.95 -3.77 -30.09
N GLU A 196 -36.50 -2.62 -29.68
CA GLU A 196 -37.95 -2.38 -29.60
C GLU A 196 -38.58 -2.62 -30.98
N SER A 197 -39.02 -3.86 -31.25
CA SER A 197 -39.80 -4.17 -32.44
C SER A 197 -41.29 -4.00 -32.12
N ALA A 198 -41.82 -2.89 -32.61
CA ALA A 198 -43.18 -2.72 -33.11
C ALA A 198 -44.33 -2.99 -32.11
N ALA A 199 -44.78 -1.92 -31.44
CA ALA A 199 -46.21 -1.73 -31.19
C ALA A 199 -46.67 -0.58 -32.08
N GLY A 200 -47.49 -0.92 -33.07
CA GLY A 200 -48.27 0.04 -33.86
C GLY A 200 -49.52 0.50 -33.13
#